data_AF-A0A955WAD0-F1
#
_entry.id   AF-A0A955WAD0-F1
#
_cell.length_a   1.000
_cell.length_b   1.000
_cell.length_c   1.000
_cell.angle_alpha   90.00
_cell.angle_beta   90.00
_cell.angle_gamma   90.00
#
_symmetry.space_group_name_H-M   'P 1'
#
loop_
_entity.id
_entity.type
_entity.pdbx_description
1 polymer ?
#
loop_
_entity_poly.entity_id
_entity_poly.type
_entity_poly.pdbx_seq_one_letter_code
_entity_poly.pdbx_strand_id
1 'polypeptide(L)'
;MMISEQQVAAVVAAVSAQLTDPAFGQVSIGGFVETQPDAARFLTLAVGRKVGAEEAMQAVFHATVMESCFQDAFGGASVVTFAGLDAVGEHPGDALTEEQPALASYLATNVPVPAVRDALARVAVCWSRARAVEGGAT
;
A
#
# COMPACT_ATOMS: atom_id res chain seq x y z
N MET A 1 1.67 12.86 10.79
CA MET A 1 1.86 11.75 11.75
C MET A 1 2.23 10.51 10.95
N MET A 2 3.22 9.74 11.40
CA MET A 2 3.79 8.60 10.67
C MET A 2 3.41 7.28 11.33
N ILE A 3 3.30 6.21 10.54
CA ILE A 3 3.13 4.84 11.05
C ILE A 3 4.46 4.39 11.65
N SER A 4 4.44 3.90 12.89
CA SER A 4 5.63 3.39 13.57
C SER A 4 6.01 1.97 13.11
N GLU A 5 7.28 1.61 13.26
CA GLU A 5 7.76 0.25 13.00
C GLU A 5 7.01 -0.81 13.81
N GLN A 6 6.65 -0.48 15.07
CA GLN A 6 5.90 -1.38 15.93
C GLN A 6 4.50 -1.70 15.36
N GLN A 7 3.82 -0.69 14.80
CA GLN A 7 2.51 -0.89 14.17
C GLN A 7 2.63 -1.75 12.91
N VAL A 8 3.62 -1.47 12.06
CA VAL A 8 3.89 -2.31 10.87
C VAL A 8 4.17 -3.76 11.28
N ALA A 9 5.01 -3.97 12.28
CA ALA A 9 5.34 -5.32 12.78
C ALA A 9 4.11 -6.05 13.32
N ALA A 10 3.23 -5.35 14.06
CA ALA A 10 1.99 -5.93 14.58
C ALA A 10 1.04 -6.37 13.44
N VAL A 11 0.86 -5.52 12.43
CA VAL A 11 0.03 -5.84 11.25
C VAL A 11 0.62 -7.02 10.47
N VAL A 12 1.92 -7.01 10.21
CA VAL A 12 2.59 -8.10 9.49
C VAL A 12 2.46 -9.42 10.24
N ALA A 13 2.61 -9.42 11.57
CA ALA A 13 2.41 -10.62 12.39
C ALA A 13 0.96 -11.14 12.31
N ALA A 14 -0.03 -10.24 12.40
CA ALA A 14 -1.45 -10.59 12.32
C ALA A 14 -1.84 -11.15 10.94
N VAL A 15 -1.32 -10.55 9.86
CA VAL A 15 -1.52 -11.04 8.49
C VAL A 15 -0.85 -12.40 8.30
N SER A 16 0.39 -12.54 8.78
CA SER A 16 1.16 -13.79 8.64
C SER A 16 0.49 -14.97 9.33
N ALA A 17 -0.13 -14.75 10.48
CA ALA A 17 -0.91 -15.78 11.18
C ALA A 17 -2.11 -16.26 10.35
N GLN A 18 -2.77 -15.35 9.64
CA GLN A 18 -3.95 -15.64 8.82
C GLN A 18 -3.62 -16.26 7.46
N LEU A 19 -2.39 -16.11 6.95
CA LEU A 19 -1.96 -16.77 5.71
C LEU A 19 -1.97 -18.31 5.78
N THR A 20 -2.17 -18.88 6.97
CA THR A 20 -2.44 -20.33 7.11
C THR A 20 -3.80 -20.74 6.55
N ASP A 21 -4.75 -19.81 6.41
CA ASP A 21 -6.01 -20.00 5.71
C ASP A 21 -5.82 -19.76 4.19
N PRO A 22 -5.98 -20.79 3.34
CA PRO A 22 -5.83 -20.66 1.88
C PRO A 22 -6.76 -19.62 1.24
N ALA A 23 -7.91 -19.32 1.86
CA ALA A 23 -8.87 -18.35 1.33
C ALA A 23 -8.53 -16.90 1.70
N PHE A 24 -7.77 -16.68 2.78
CA PHE A 24 -7.53 -15.36 3.35
C PHE A 24 -6.89 -14.40 2.34
N GLY A 25 -5.90 -14.86 1.57
CA GLY A 25 -5.26 -14.03 0.56
C GLY A 25 -6.23 -13.56 -0.53
N GLN A 26 -7.10 -14.46 -1.00
CA GLN A 26 -8.10 -14.14 -2.03
C GLN A 26 -9.16 -13.17 -1.50
N VAL A 27 -9.65 -13.39 -0.28
CA VAL A 27 -10.63 -12.51 0.37
C VAL A 27 -10.03 -11.12 0.60
N SER A 28 -8.79 -11.04 1.07
CA SER A 28 -8.08 -9.77 1.29
C SER A 28 -7.94 -8.97 -0.01
N ILE A 29 -7.50 -9.64 -1.08
CA ILE A 29 -7.39 -9.01 -2.41
C ILE A 29 -8.77 -8.55 -2.90
N GLY A 30 -9.81 -9.39 -2.77
CA GLY A 30 -11.18 -9.05 -3.17
C GLY A 30 -11.70 -7.81 -2.44
N GLY A 31 -11.56 -7.78 -1.11
CA GLY A 31 -11.95 -6.63 -0.30
C GLY A 31 -11.20 -5.35 -0.70
N PHE A 32 -9.91 -5.44 -0.97
CA PHE A 32 -9.13 -4.29 -1.45
C PHE A 32 -9.57 -3.78 -2.82
N VAL A 33 -9.97 -4.67 -3.73
CA VAL A 33 -10.51 -4.26 -5.04
C VAL A 33 -11.84 -3.51 -4.86
N GLU A 34 -12.64 -3.86 -3.86
CA GLU A 34 -13.90 -3.19 -3.55
C GLU A 34 -13.68 -1.82 -2.88
N THR A 35 -12.75 -1.71 -1.93
CA THR A 35 -12.50 -0.47 -1.16
C THR A 35 -11.58 0.51 -1.89
N GLN A 36 -10.64 0.01 -2.70
CA GLN A 36 -9.59 0.78 -3.39
C GLN A 36 -9.53 0.42 -4.88
N PRO A 37 -10.63 0.58 -5.65
CA PRO A 37 -10.71 0.10 -7.03
C PRO A 37 -9.66 0.72 -7.96
N ASP A 38 -9.40 2.02 -7.83
CA ASP A 38 -8.40 2.72 -8.64
C ASP A 38 -6.97 2.32 -8.26
N ALA A 39 -6.68 2.09 -6.97
CA ALA A 39 -5.37 1.59 -6.55
C ALA A 39 -5.13 0.18 -7.08
N ALA A 40 -6.12 -0.71 -6.95
CA ALA A 40 -6.04 -2.07 -7.46
C ALA A 40 -5.80 -2.07 -8.98
N ARG A 41 -6.60 -1.30 -9.73
CA ARG A 41 -6.44 -1.15 -11.19
C ARG A 41 -5.08 -0.58 -11.56
N PHE A 42 -4.61 0.44 -10.85
CA PHE A 42 -3.29 1.01 -11.05
C PHE A 42 -2.19 -0.04 -10.85
N LEU A 43 -2.20 -0.75 -9.72
CA LEU A 43 -1.19 -1.78 -9.42
C LEU A 43 -1.20 -2.88 -10.48
N THR A 44 -2.37 -3.37 -10.87
CA THR A 44 -2.50 -4.38 -11.93
C THR A 44 -1.93 -3.90 -13.26
N LEU A 45 -2.15 -2.63 -13.65
CA LEU A 45 -1.63 -2.10 -14.91
C LEU A 45 -0.13 -1.77 -14.85
N ALA A 46 0.31 -1.12 -13.76
CA ALA A 46 1.67 -0.64 -13.58
C ALA A 46 2.67 -1.79 -13.41
N VAL A 47 2.26 -2.83 -12.67
CA VAL A 47 3.07 -4.04 -12.44
C VAL A 47 2.81 -5.08 -13.52
N GLY A 48 1.55 -5.37 -13.84
CA GLY A 48 1.18 -6.47 -14.73
C GLY A 48 1.72 -6.35 -16.15
N ARG A 49 1.85 -5.12 -16.67
CA ARG A 49 2.46 -4.89 -17.99
C ARG A 49 3.97 -5.03 -18.01
N LYS A 50 4.64 -4.86 -16.86
CA LYS A 50 6.12 -4.79 -16.77
C LYS A 50 6.73 -6.07 -16.25
N VAL A 51 6.07 -6.72 -15.28
CA VAL A 51 6.63 -7.82 -14.50
C VAL A 51 5.84 -9.11 -14.73
N GLY A 52 4.51 -9.03 -14.66
CA GLY A 52 3.65 -10.20 -14.85
C GLY A 52 2.37 -10.12 -14.01
N ALA A 53 1.41 -10.98 -14.34
CA ALA A 53 0.12 -11.02 -13.65
C ALA A 53 0.24 -11.54 -12.22
N GLU A 54 1.19 -12.44 -11.94
CA GLU A 54 1.42 -12.98 -10.60
C GLU A 54 1.96 -11.89 -9.67
N GLU A 55 2.99 -11.16 -10.10
CA GLU A 55 3.55 -10.05 -9.33
C GLU A 55 2.56 -8.90 -9.16
N ALA A 56 1.67 -8.70 -10.13
CA ALA A 56 0.56 -7.76 -9.98
C ALA A 56 -0.40 -8.17 -8.84
N MET A 57 -0.74 -9.46 -8.73
CA MET A 57 -1.56 -9.94 -7.60
C MET A 57 -0.81 -9.83 -6.27
N GLN A 58 0.47 -10.16 -6.24
CA GLN A 58 1.31 -9.97 -5.05
C GLN A 58 1.38 -8.51 -4.64
N ALA A 59 1.50 -7.58 -5.60
CA ALA A 59 1.46 -6.14 -5.34
C ALA A 59 0.14 -5.74 -4.67
N VAL A 60 -1.00 -6.20 -5.22
CA VAL A 60 -2.32 -5.92 -4.61
C VAL A 60 -2.39 -6.49 -3.19
N PHE A 61 -1.87 -7.70 -2.95
CA PHE A 61 -1.80 -8.27 -1.60
C PHE A 61 -0.96 -7.41 -0.65
N HIS A 62 0.23 -6.97 -1.05
CA HIS A 62 1.05 -6.06 -0.23
C HIS A 62 0.34 -4.72 0.03
N ALA A 63 -0.48 -4.24 -0.91
CA ALA A 63 -1.29 -3.05 -0.71
C ALA A 63 -2.36 -3.25 0.38
N THR A 64 -2.93 -4.45 0.53
CA THR A 64 -3.88 -4.74 1.63
C THR A 64 -3.20 -4.73 2.99
N VAL A 65 -1.94 -5.17 3.07
CA VAL A 65 -1.13 -5.10 4.30
C VAL A 65 -0.86 -3.64 4.66
N MET A 66 -0.46 -2.82 3.69
CA MET A 66 -0.25 -1.39 3.93
C MET A 66 -1.55 -0.67 4.31
N GLU A 67 -2.67 -0.95 3.64
CA GLU A 67 -3.99 -0.41 4.00
C GLU A 67 -4.35 -0.77 5.44
N SER A 68 -4.06 -2.00 5.88
CA SER A 68 -4.26 -2.43 7.26
C SER A 68 -3.41 -1.62 8.25
N CYS A 69 -2.18 -1.24 7.88
CA CYS A 69 -1.36 -0.32 8.69
C CYS A 69 -1.99 1.08 8.79
N PHE A 70 -2.58 1.60 7.72
CA PHE A 70 -3.31 2.87 7.77
C PHE A 70 -4.61 2.75 8.59
N GLN A 71 -5.31 1.62 8.50
CA GLN A 71 -6.50 1.32 9.31
C GLN A 71 -6.16 1.31 10.80
N ASP A 72 -5.12 0.58 11.20
CA ASP A 72 -4.66 0.49 12.59
C ASP A 72 -4.21 1.86 13.14
N ALA A 73 -3.36 2.56 12.37
CA ALA A 73 -2.77 3.80 12.85
C ALA A 73 -3.76 4.97 12.86
N PHE A 74 -4.74 4.99 11.94
CA PHE A 74 -5.48 6.20 11.60
C PHE A 74 -6.98 6.00 11.41
N GLY A 75 -7.50 4.78 11.56
CA GLY A 75 -8.90 4.46 11.35
C GLY A 75 -9.30 4.30 9.88
N GLY A 76 -8.35 4.40 8.94
CA GLY A 76 -8.56 4.09 7.52
C GLY A 76 -7.58 4.77 6.57
N ALA A 77 -7.67 4.37 5.31
CA ALA A 77 -6.99 5.00 4.18
C ALA A 77 -8.04 5.67 3.28
N SER A 78 -7.79 6.92 2.87
CA SER A 78 -8.68 7.60 1.91
C SER A 78 -8.73 6.83 0.59
N VAL A 79 -9.84 6.88 -0.12
CA VAL A 79 -9.96 6.21 -1.42
C VAL A 79 -9.00 6.85 -2.42
N VAL A 80 -8.14 6.02 -3.00
CA VAL A 80 -7.18 6.46 -4.03
C VAL A 80 -7.93 6.83 -5.31
N THR A 81 -7.45 7.86 -5.98
CA THR A 81 -7.87 8.23 -7.34
C THR A 81 -6.66 8.29 -8.25
N PHE A 82 -6.84 8.12 -9.56
CA PHE A 82 -5.75 8.33 -10.53
C PHE A 82 -5.12 9.72 -10.44
N ALA A 83 -5.92 10.77 -10.22
CA ALA A 83 -5.41 12.13 -10.01
C ALA A 83 -4.51 12.22 -8.77
N GLY A 84 -4.87 11.54 -7.67
CA GLY A 84 -4.05 11.45 -6.48
C GLY A 84 -2.73 10.70 -6.73
N LEU A 85 -2.78 9.60 -7.47
CA LEU A 85 -1.59 8.82 -7.87
C LEU A 85 -0.64 9.62 -8.75
N ASP A 86 -1.17 10.43 -9.67
CA ASP A 86 -0.39 11.30 -10.55
C ASP A 86 0.28 12.44 -9.74
N ALA A 87 -0.43 13.01 -8.76
CA ALA A 87 0.08 14.06 -7.88
C ALA A 87 1.25 13.61 -6.97
N VAL A 88 1.52 12.30 -6.88
CA VAL A 88 2.69 11.79 -6.13
C VAL A 88 4.01 12.23 -6.76
N GLY A 89 4.07 12.36 -8.10
CA GLY A 89 5.29 12.73 -8.82
C GLY A 89 6.17 11.54 -9.24
N GLU A 90 7.41 11.78 -9.62
CA GLU A 90 8.26 10.77 -10.30
C GLU A 90 9.04 9.84 -9.34
N HIS A 91 9.25 10.24 -8.09
CA HIS A 91 10.07 9.50 -7.11
C HIS A 91 9.26 9.04 -5.89
N PRO A 92 8.32 8.09 -6.06
CA PRO A 92 7.45 7.64 -4.95
C PRO A 92 8.22 6.93 -3.83
N GLY A 93 9.34 6.25 -4.12
CA GLY A 93 10.17 5.59 -3.11
C GLY A 93 10.84 6.56 -2.14
N ASP A 94 11.37 7.66 -2.66
CA ASP A 94 11.99 8.73 -1.84
C ASP A 94 10.93 9.42 -1.00
N ALA A 95 9.80 9.79 -1.62
CA ALA A 95 8.67 10.36 -0.91
C ALA A 95 8.14 9.44 0.20
N LEU A 96 8.09 8.11 -0.04
CA LEU A 96 7.67 7.17 1.00
C LEU A 96 8.67 7.10 2.15
N THR A 97 9.97 7.15 1.86
CA THR A 97 11.01 7.16 2.89
C THR A 97 10.89 8.38 3.80
N GLU A 98 10.56 9.54 3.24
CA GLU A 98 10.37 10.77 3.98
C GLU A 98 9.05 10.80 4.77
N GLU A 99 7.96 10.32 4.16
CA GLU A 99 6.61 10.47 4.73
C GLU A 99 6.20 9.30 5.62
N GLN A 100 6.61 8.07 5.32
CA GLN A 100 6.26 6.83 6.02
C GLN A 100 7.45 5.85 6.04
N PRO A 101 8.55 6.16 6.75
CA PRO A 101 9.79 5.37 6.70
C PRO A 101 9.62 3.91 7.10
N ALA A 102 8.71 3.60 8.04
CA ALA A 102 8.43 2.21 8.43
C ALA A 102 7.82 1.39 7.29
N LEU A 103 6.95 1.98 6.46
CA LEU A 103 6.40 1.31 5.28
C LEU A 103 7.46 1.18 4.18
N ALA A 104 8.34 2.17 4.01
CA ALA A 104 9.47 2.06 3.08
C ALA A 104 10.39 0.87 3.44
N SER A 105 10.71 0.73 4.73
CA SER A 105 11.48 -0.40 5.25
C SER A 105 10.77 -1.74 5.00
N TYR A 106 9.47 -1.82 5.28
CA TYR A 106 8.66 -3.01 4.97
C TYR A 106 8.74 -3.40 3.50
N LEU A 107 8.55 -2.46 2.57
CA LEU A 107 8.63 -2.75 1.13
C LEU A 107 10.04 -3.19 0.72
N ALA A 108 11.09 -2.56 1.25
CA ALA A 108 12.47 -2.94 0.97
C ALA A 108 12.78 -4.37 1.40
N THR A 109 12.24 -4.82 2.54
CA THR A 109 12.43 -6.19 3.06
C THR A 109 11.56 -7.23 2.34
N ASN A 110 10.30 -6.92 2.04
CA ASN A 110 9.31 -7.93 1.64
C ASN A 110 9.03 -7.97 0.14
N VAL A 111 9.36 -6.91 -0.60
CA VAL A 111 9.06 -6.81 -2.04
C VAL A 111 10.39 -6.70 -2.80
N PRO A 112 10.92 -7.80 -3.37
CA PRO A 112 12.27 -7.82 -3.94
C PRO A 112 12.38 -7.03 -5.26
N VAL A 113 11.28 -6.92 -6.00
CA VAL A 113 11.25 -6.30 -7.33
C VAL A 113 11.11 -4.77 -7.22
N PRO A 114 12.08 -3.97 -7.69
CA PRO A 114 12.03 -2.50 -7.57
C PRO A 114 10.80 -1.87 -8.22
N ALA A 115 10.41 -2.34 -9.41
CA ALA A 115 9.23 -1.81 -10.11
C ALA A 115 7.91 -2.03 -9.35
N VAL A 116 7.83 -3.11 -8.56
CA VAL A 116 6.68 -3.39 -7.69
C VAL A 116 6.72 -2.46 -6.47
N ARG A 117 7.89 -2.26 -5.87
CA ARG A 117 8.09 -1.31 -4.77
C ARG A 117 7.68 0.10 -5.15
N ASP A 118 8.08 0.59 -6.31
CA ASP A 118 7.73 1.95 -6.76
C ASP A 118 6.22 2.13 -6.95
N ALA A 119 5.53 1.12 -7.49
CA ALA A 119 4.09 1.15 -7.65
C ALA A 119 3.38 1.18 -6.28
N LEU A 120 3.82 0.34 -5.34
CA LEU A 120 3.28 0.30 -3.98
C LEU A 120 3.56 1.59 -3.20
N ALA A 121 4.77 2.12 -3.34
CA ALA A 121 5.16 3.38 -2.73
C ALA A 121 4.27 4.53 -3.21
N ARG A 122 3.91 4.55 -4.49
CA ARG A 122 3.00 5.56 -5.04
C ARG A 122 1.63 5.51 -4.36
N VAL A 123 1.06 4.31 -4.19
CA VAL A 123 -0.23 4.14 -3.50
C VAL A 123 -0.13 4.60 -2.05
N ALA A 124 0.92 4.16 -1.32
CA ALA A 124 1.09 4.52 0.08
C ALA A 124 1.33 6.03 0.30
N VAL A 125 2.10 6.69 -0.57
CA VAL A 125 2.28 8.15 -0.53
C VAL A 125 0.98 8.87 -0.86
N CYS A 126 0.19 8.37 -1.82
CA CYS A 126 -1.13 8.93 -2.10
C CYS A 126 -2.02 8.94 -0.85
N TRP A 127 -2.08 7.84 -0.09
CA TRP A 127 -2.79 7.79 1.19
C TRP A 127 -2.22 8.75 2.23
N SER A 128 -0.88 8.77 2.38
CA SER A 128 -0.19 9.67 3.31
C SER A 128 -0.54 11.14 3.07
N ARG A 129 -0.52 11.56 1.80
CA ARG A 129 -0.80 12.96 1.40
C ARG A 129 -2.27 13.32 1.47
N ALA A 130 -3.19 12.42 1.10
CA ALA A 130 -4.64 12.66 1.23
C ALA A 130 -5.00 13.00 2.68
N ARG A 131 -4.38 12.30 3.64
CA ARG A 131 -4.56 12.56 5.07
C ARG A 131 -3.98 13.89 5.53
N ALA A 132 -2.87 14.34 4.96
CA ALA A 132 -2.32 15.66 5.28
C ALA A 132 -3.29 16.79 4.90
N VAL A 133 -4.07 16.60 3.82
CA VAL A 133 -5.11 17.55 3.41
C VAL A 133 -6.31 17.51 4.37
N GLU A 134 -6.75 16.33 4.79
CA GLU A 134 -7.87 16.17 5.73
C GLU A 134 -7.55 16.73 7.14
N GLY A 135 -6.29 16.61 7.58
CA GLY A 135 -5.82 17.13 8.87
C GLY A 135 -5.44 18.61 8.87
N GLY A 136 -5.43 19.28 7.72
CA GLY A 136 -5.07 20.70 7.56
C GLY A 136 -6.25 21.68 7.65
N ALA A 137 -7.46 21.19 7.96
CA ALA A 137 -8.62 22.03 8.24
C ALA A 137 -8.69 22.35 9.75
N THR A 138 -7.75 23.16 10.25
CA THR A 138 -7.85 23.82 11.56
C THR A 138 -7.35 25.26 11.51
#